data_AF-F1DTI8-F1
#
_entry.id   AF-F1DTI8-F1
#
_cell.length_a   1.000
_cell.length_b   1.000
_cell.length_c   1.000
_cell.angle_alpha   90.00
_cell.angle_beta   90.00
_cell.angle_gamma   90.00
#
_symmetry.space_group_name_H-M   'P 1'
#
loop_
_entity.id
_entity.type
_entity.pdbx_description
1 polymer ?
#
loop_
_entity_poly.entity_id
_entity_poly.type
_entity_poly.pdbx_seq_one_letter_code
_entity_poly.pdbx_strand_id
1 'polypeptide(L)'
;ALMVLPRDGLKDCNGKELVYDKVYYVGEQDFYVPKDEKGEYKKYADHGEAYADVLEVMRTLTPSHIVFNGAVGALTGEHALTAKVGERVLVIHSQANRDTRPHLIGGHGDYVWTPASS
;
A
#
# COMPACT_ATOMS: atom_id res chain seq x y z
N ALA A 1 3.76 -3.04 8.31
CA ALA A 1 3.05 -2.37 9.41
C ALA A 1 2.85 -3.34 10.58
N LEU A 2 2.56 -2.84 11.78
CA LEU A 2 2.14 -3.64 12.95
C LEU A 2 0.76 -3.15 13.38
N MET A 3 -0.24 -4.04 13.43
CA MET A 3 -1.56 -3.73 13.99
C MET A 3 -1.64 -4.30 15.40
N VAL A 4 -1.90 -3.43 16.38
CA VAL A 4 -2.17 -3.83 17.76
C VAL A 4 -3.67 -3.69 18.00
N LEU A 5 -4.36 -4.82 18.13
CA LEU A 5 -5.81 -4.83 18.37
C LEU A 5 -6.11 -4.54 19.86
N PRO A 6 -7.17 -3.77 20.16
CA PRO A 6 -7.71 -3.71 21.51
C PRO A 6 -8.10 -5.11 21.99
N ARG A 7 -7.95 -5.38 23.29
CA ARG A 7 -8.31 -6.70 23.87
C ARG A 7 -9.77 -7.08 23.60
N ASP A 8 -10.65 -6.10 23.54
CA ASP A 8 -12.09 -6.28 23.30
C ASP A 8 -12.48 -6.10 21.82
N GLY A 9 -11.51 -6.11 20.90
CA GLY A 9 -11.76 -5.93 19.46
C GLY A 9 -11.99 -4.48 19.01
N LEU A 10 -12.28 -4.30 17.73
CA LEU A 10 -12.56 -3.00 17.13
C LEU A 10 -13.96 -2.53 17.53
N LYS A 11 -14.13 -1.22 17.74
CA LYS A 11 -15.40 -0.60 18.09
C LYS A 11 -15.64 0.66 17.25
N ASP A 12 -16.90 0.96 16.98
CA ASP A 12 -17.30 2.21 16.33
C ASP A 12 -17.27 3.42 17.29
N CYS A 13 -17.63 4.60 16.79
CA CYS A 13 -17.67 5.83 17.60
C CYS A 13 -18.70 5.80 18.75
N ASN A 14 -19.66 4.87 18.71
CA ASN A 14 -20.67 4.68 19.75
C ASN A 14 -20.31 3.51 20.69
N GLY A 15 -19.15 2.88 20.52
CA GLY A 15 -18.68 1.76 21.33
C GLY A 15 -19.26 0.40 20.92
N LYS A 16 -19.95 0.29 19.78
CA LYS A 16 -20.47 -0.97 19.27
C LYS A 16 -19.35 -1.79 18.62
N GLU A 17 -19.36 -3.10 18.84
CA GLU A 17 -18.37 -4.00 18.25
C GLU A 17 -18.40 -4.00 16.71
N LEU A 18 -17.21 -3.91 16.12
CA LEU A 18 -16.96 -4.02 14.68
C LEU A 18 -16.17 -5.31 14.43
N VAL A 19 -16.90 -6.37 14.10
CA VAL A 19 -16.32 -7.65 13.69
C VAL A 19 -16.12 -7.64 12.18
N TYR A 20 -14.98 -8.15 11.72
CA TYR A 20 -14.69 -8.36 10.30
C TYR A 20 -14.59 -9.86 10.01
N ASP A 21 -14.98 -10.24 8.80
CA ASP A 21 -15.00 -11.63 8.34
C ASP A 21 -13.71 -11.95 7.56
N LYS A 22 -13.08 -10.94 6.96
CA LYS A 22 -11.78 -11.03 6.29
C LYS A 22 -10.88 -9.84 6.60
N VAL A 23 -9.58 -10.05 6.53
CA VAL A 23 -8.57 -9.00 6.64
C VAL A 23 -7.58 -9.09 5.48
N TYR A 24 -7.27 -7.95 4.88
CA TYR A 24 -6.23 -7.80 3.86
C TYR A 24 -5.21 -6.76 4.30
N TYR A 25 -3.94 -7.04 4.02
CA TYR A 25 -2.86 -6.07 4.18
C TYR A 25 -2.37 -5.66 2.79
N VAL A 26 -2.40 -4.35 2.54
CA VAL A 26 -1.94 -3.73 1.30
C VAL A 26 -0.76 -2.83 1.64
N GLY A 27 0.44 -3.26 1.24
CA GLY A 27 1.64 -2.44 1.30
C GLY A 27 1.79 -1.68 0.00
N GLU A 28 1.73 -0.36 0.05
CA GLU A 28 2.08 0.49 -1.08
C GLU A 28 3.57 0.85 -0.99
N GLN A 29 4.28 0.63 -2.10
CA GLN A 29 5.70 0.91 -2.21
C GLN A 29 5.99 1.77 -3.43
N ASP A 30 6.72 2.84 -3.20
CA ASP A 30 7.29 3.73 -4.21
C ASP A 30 8.70 3.25 -4.59
N PHE A 31 8.89 2.98 -5.88
CA PHE A 31 10.17 2.55 -6.45
C PHE A 31 10.81 3.67 -7.27
N TYR A 32 12.10 3.87 -7.05
CA TYR A 32 12.96 4.82 -7.77
C TYR A 32 13.95 4.02 -8.62
N VAL A 33 13.51 3.57 -9.80
CA VAL A 33 14.34 2.78 -10.73
C VAL A 33 15.03 3.73 -11.71
N PRO A 34 16.37 3.78 -11.73
CA PRO A 34 17.10 4.65 -12.66
C PRO A 34 16.90 4.27 -14.12
N LYS A 35 16.96 5.29 -14.99
CA LYS A 35 16.90 5.15 -16.44
C LYS A 35 18.24 5.52 -17.08
N ASP A 36 18.55 4.93 -18.22
CA ASP A 36 19.68 5.31 -19.05
C ASP A 36 19.37 6.54 -19.94
N GLU A 37 20.35 6.97 -20.73
CA GLU A 37 20.21 8.12 -21.65
C GLU A 37 19.15 7.90 -22.74
N LYS A 38 18.74 6.65 -22.98
CA LYS A 38 17.69 6.27 -23.94
C LYS A 38 16.32 6.16 -23.29
N GLY A 39 16.24 6.33 -21.96
CA GLY A 39 15.01 6.23 -21.19
C GLY A 39 14.62 4.80 -20.79
N GLU A 40 15.50 3.81 -21.00
CA GLU A 40 15.29 2.42 -20.57
C GLU A 40 15.70 2.23 -19.11
N TYR A 41 14.98 1.37 -18.37
CA TYR A 41 15.31 1.09 -16.97
C TYR A 41 16.63 0.31 -16.88
N LYS A 42 17.56 0.84 -16.08
CA LYS A 42 18.87 0.22 -15.87
C LYS A 42 18.74 -1.09 -15.09
N LYS A 43 19.54 -2.09 -15.49
CA LYS A 43 19.75 -3.34 -14.75
C LYS A 43 21.15 -3.31 -14.17
N TYR A 44 21.26 -3.69 -12.90
CA TYR A 44 22.53 -3.73 -12.17
C TYR A 44 22.88 -5.18 -11.83
N ALA A 45 24.17 -5.50 -11.74
CA ALA A 45 24.62 -6.84 -11.37
C ALA A 45 24.48 -7.07 -9.85
N ASP A 46 24.62 -6.02 -9.05
CA ASP A 46 24.40 -6.04 -7.61
C ASP A 46 23.76 -4.75 -7.07
N HIS A 47 23.39 -4.77 -5.78
CA HIS A 47 22.75 -3.64 -5.12
C HIS A 47 23.69 -2.45 -4.85
N GLY A 48 25.00 -2.69 -4.75
CA GLY A 48 25.98 -1.64 -4.47
C GLY A 48 26.18 -0.72 -5.67
N GLU A 49 26.22 -1.29 -6.87
CA GLU A 49 26.32 -0.55 -8.14
C GLU A 49 25.12 0.37 -8.38
N ALA A 50 23.93 -0.04 -7.92
CA ALA A 50 22.70 0.73 -8.09
C ALA A 50 22.59 1.92 -7.12
N TYR A 51 23.36 1.95 -6.03
CA TYR A 51 23.10 2.83 -4.89
C TYR A 51 23.18 4.32 -5.25
N ALA A 52 24.22 4.73 -5.98
CA ALA A 52 24.42 6.13 -6.36
C ALA A 52 23.29 6.63 -7.28
N ASP A 53 22.97 5.86 -8.31
CA ASP A 53 21.92 6.19 -9.29
C ASP A 53 20.53 6.20 -8.64
N VAL A 54 20.24 5.25 -7.74
CA VAL A 54 18.97 5.23 -6.99
C VAL A 54 18.85 6.46 -6.10
N LEU A 55 19.92 6.87 -5.41
CA LEU A 55 19.91 8.09 -4.59
C LEU A 55 19.65 9.35 -5.41
N GLU A 56 20.20 9.47 -6.62
CA GLU A 56 19.92 10.59 -7.50
C GLU A 56 18.44 10.66 -7.89
N VAL A 57 17.85 9.52 -8.25
CA VAL A 57 16.42 9.46 -8.62
C VAL A 57 15.51 9.69 -7.42
N MET A 58 15.87 9.19 -6.24
CA MET A 58 15.12 9.46 -4.99
C MET A 58 15.03 10.95 -4.67
N ARG A 59 16.12 11.72 -4.91
CA ARG A 59 16.14 13.17 -4.68
C ARG A 59 15.18 13.96 -5.57
N THR A 60 14.73 13.40 -6.69
CA THR A 60 13.74 14.05 -7.56
C THR A 60 12.32 14.04 -6.98
N LEU A 61 12.09 13.26 -5.92
CA LEU A 61 10.78 13.03 -5.29
C LEU A 61 9.71 12.50 -6.27
N THR A 62 10.12 12.07 -7.47
CA THR A 62 9.24 11.55 -8.51
C THR A 62 9.46 10.05 -8.63
N PRO A 63 8.60 9.21 -8.03
CA PRO A 63 8.76 7.76 -8.11
C PRO A 63 8.53 7.29 -9.55
N SER A 64 9.35 6.32 -9.98
CA SER A 64 9.21 5.70 -11.29
C SER A 64 8.01 4.74 -11.35
N HIS A 65 7.70 4.10 -10.22
CA HIS A 65 6.56 3.20 -10.06
C HIS A 65 6.01 3.34 -8.65
N ILE A 66 4.68 3.27 -8.53
CA ILE A 66 3.98 3.14 -7.27
C ILE A 66 3.16 1.86 -7.39
N VAL A 67 3.44 0.86 -6.56
CA VAL A 67 2.85 -0.47 -6.68
C VAL A 67 2.32 -0.97 -5.35
N PHE A 68 1.24 -1.75 -5.43
CA PHE A 68 0.73 -2.50 -4.30
C PHE A 68 1.39 -3.88 -4.24
N ASN A 69 1.81 -4.29 -3.05
CA ASN A 69 2.46 -5.58 -2.76
C ASN A 69 3.69 -5.88 -3.65
N GLY A 70 4.46 -4.84 -3.99
CA GLY A 70 5.79 -4.98 -4.59
C GLY A 70 5.86 -5.14 -6.11
N ALA A 71 4.74 -5.28 -6.83
CA ALA A 71 4.73 -5.34 -8.29
C ALA A 71 3.45 -4.78 -8.93
N VAL A 72 3.57 -4.29 -10.18
CA VAL A 72 2.41 -3.88 -10.98
C VAL A 72 1.51 -5.11 -11.17
N GLY A 73 0.25 -4.99 -10.78
CA GLY A 73 -0.74 -6.06 -10.92
C GLY A 73 -0.69 -7.16 -9.85
N ALA A 74 0.13 -7.03 -8.79
CA ALA A 74 0.25 -8.06 -7.75
C ALA A 74 -1.07 -8.41 -7.03
N LEU A 75 -2.05 -7.49 -7.05
CA LEU A 75 -3.39 -7.68 -6.48
C LEU A 75 -4.48 -7.75 -7.56
N THR A 76 -4.14 -8.24 -8.75
CA THR A 76 -5.07 -8.36 -9.88
C THR A 76 -5.11 -9.78 -10.46
N GLY A 77 -6.10 -10.08 -11.30
CA GLY A 77 -6.26 -11.39 -11.92
C GLY A 77 -6.50 -12.49 -10.89
N GLU A 78 -5.68 -13.55 -10.93
CA GLU A 78 -5.75 -14.68 -9.99
C GLU A 78 -5.42 -14.29 -8.55
N HIS A 79 -4.74 -13.14 -8.35
CA HIS A 79 -4.38 -12.60 -7.03
C HIS A 79 -5.29 -11.44 -6.61
N ALA A 80 -6.41 -11.24 -7.30
CA ALA A 80 -7.39 -10.23 -6.92
C ALA A 80 -7.96 -10.51 -5.53
N LEU A 81 -8.15 -9.45 -4.75
CA LEU A 81 -8.82 -9.54 -3.45
C LEU A 81 -10.28 -9.99 -3.67
N THR A 82 -10.74 -10.98 -2.90
CA THR A 82 -12.08 -11.56 -3.09
C THR A 82 -12.94 -11.37 -1.84
N ALA A 83 -14.16 -10.87 -2.03
CA ALA A 83 -15.18 -10.77 -1.00
C ALA A 83 -16.53 -11.24 -1.54
N LYS A 84 -17.41 -11.72 -0.66
CA LYS A 84 -18.80 -12.04 -0.97
C LYS A 84 -19.71 -10.93 -0.45
N VAL A 85 -20.86 -10.75 -1.09
CA VAL A 85 -21.90 -9.82 -0.60
C VAL A 85 -22.26 -10.20 0.84
N GLY A 86 -22.22 -9.23 1.74
CA GLY A 86 -22.48 -9.40 3.17
C GLY A 86 -21.25 -9.70 4.03
N GLU A 87 -20.07 -9.97 3.45
CA GLU A 87 -18.82 -10.05 4.21
C GLU A 87 -18.30 -8.65 4.57
N ARG A 88 -17.85 -8.49 5.81
CA ARG A 88 -17.14 -7.31 6.29
C ARG A 88 -15.65 -7.52 6.13
N VAL A 89 -14.99 -6.62 5.40
CA VAL A 89 -13.56 -6.74 5.08
C VAL A 89 -12.79 -5.59 5.72
N LEU A 90 -11.80 -5.93 6.54
CA LEU A 90 -10.83 -4.97 7.06
C LEU A 90 -9.66 -4.87 6.08
N VAL A 91 -9.39 -3.68 5.56
CA VAL A 91 -8.21 -3.42 4.70
C VAL A 91 -7.23 -2.56 5.47
N ILE A 92 -6.08 -3.12 5.78
CA ILE A 92 -4.95 -2.42 6.40
C ILE A 92 -4.08 -1.90 5.26
N HIS A 93 -4.05 -0.58 5.09
CA HIS A 93 -3.18 0.07 4.10
C HIS A 93 -1.97 0.68 4.80
N SER A 94 -0.78 0.46 4.25
CA SER A 94 0.43 1.13 4.74
C SER A 94 1.24 1.68 3.58
N GLN A 95 1.70 2.92 3.74
CA GLN A 95 2.66 3.58 2.88
C GLN A 95 3.67 4.23 3.84
N ALA A 96 4.97 3.98 3.65
CA ALA A 96 6.02 4.36 4.60
C ALA A 96 6.75 5.69 4.28
N ASN A 97 6.59 6.25 3.08
CA ASN A 97 7.46 7.30 2.54
C ASN A 97 6.74 8.49 1.84
N ARG A 98 5.47 8.35 1.45
CA ARG A 98 4.70 9.32 0.64
C ARG A 98 3.19 9.24 0.91
N ASP A 99 2.52 10.39 0.88
CA ASP A 99 1.06 10.44 0.99
C ASP A 99 0.38 9.56 -0.07
N THR A 100 -0.58 8.76 0.40
CA THR A 100 -1.46 7.90 -0.40
C THR A 100 -2.91 8.22 -0.09
N ARG A 101 -3.79 8.00 -1.08
CA ARG A 101 -5.24 8.20 -0.95
C ARG A 101 -5.95 6.92 -1.41
N PRO A 102 -6.09 5.91 -0.54
CA PRO A 102 -6.75 4.66 -0.90
C PRO A 102 -8.20 4.92 -1.30
N HIS A 103 -8.65 4.29 -2.39
CA HIS A 103 -10.03 4.37 -2.86
C HIS A 103 -10.53 2.98 -3.28
N LEU A 104 -11.75 2.64 -2.86
CA LEU A 104 -12.45 1.44 -3.29
C LEU A 104 -13.45 1.81 -4.39
N ILE A 105 -13.12 1.52 -5.64
CA ILE A 105 -13.99 1.83 -6.79
C ILE A 105 -15.27 0.99 -6.68
N GLY A 106 -16.43 1.66 -6.65
CA GLY A 106 -17.74 1.02 -6.54
C GLY A 106 -18.17 0.61 -5.12
N GLY A 107 -17.38 0.96 -4.10
CA GLY A 107 -17.71 0.75 -2.69
C GLY A 107 -17.39 1.99 -1.84
N HIS A 108 -17.43 1.82 -0.51
CA HIS A 108 -17.11 2.88 0.45
C HIS A 108 -16.30 2.30 1.61
N GLY A 109 -15.55 3.16 2.31
CA GLY A 109 -15.00 2.84 3.62
C GLY A 109 -16.02 3.19 4.69
N ASP A 110 -16.79 2.19 5.15
CA ASP A 110 -17.85 2.40 6.15
C ASP A 110 -17.29 2.93 7.48
N TYR A 111 -16.11 2.46 7.86
CA TYR A 111 -15.35 2.93 9.02
C TYR A 111 -13.89 3.07 8.62
N VAL A 112 -13.34 4.28 8.78
CA VAL A 112 -11.94 4.59 8.43
C VAL A 112 -11.22 5.18 9.62
N TRP A 113 -10.10 4.56 10.00
CA TRP A 113 -9.16 5.10 10.97
C TRP A 113 -7.94 5.63 10.25
N THR A 114 -7.97 6.90 9.84
CA THR A 114 -6.76 7.59 9.37
C THR A 114 -5.97 8.10 10.58
N PRO A 115 -4.63 8.01 10.59
CA PRO A 115 -3.84 8.77 11.55
C PRO A 115 -4.22 10.25 11.44
N ALA A 116 -4.29 10.96 12.56
CA ALA A 116 -4.49 12.40 12.54
C ALA A 116 -3.39 13.03 11.67
N SER A 117 -3.77 13.75 10.61
CA SER A 117 -2.87 14.67 9.95
C SER A 117 -2.51 15.75 10.97
N SER A 118 -1.26 15.75 11.45
CA SER A 118 -0.68 16.90 12.14
C SER A 118 -0.25 17.94 11.14
#